data_AF-A0A931T1K4-F1
#
_entry.id   AF-A0A931T1K4-F1
#
_cell.length_a   1.000
_cell.length_b   1.000
_cell.length_c   1.000
_cell.angle_alpha   90.00
_cell.angle_beta   90.00
_cell.angle_gamma   90.00
#
_symmetry.space_group_name_H-M   'P 1'
#
loop_
_entity.id
_entity.type
_entity.pdbx_description
1 polymer ?
#
loop_
_entity_poly.entity_id
_entity_poly.type
_entity_poly.pdbx_seq_one_letter_code
_entity_poly.pdbx_strand_id
1 'polypeptide(L)'
;MEAYREVIERIEALARERGLSFDPVYFRVTDSDQIAEVASMGLPNRFVHWYWGGAYKELVTQQAKEVFSILELVLNTTPSHAFLRSTNSYLQNVLVIAHVFGHVDFFKNNHWYRKSDKNMLNHAELHARTIRKYEDLYGRDKVEPLLDALLTVASTVNAFERSPAERRKRLIYHLEDKAPMEEWERHLLQIVREEAEYFDLIQRTHVINEGWATFVEAELLRDILDTKSWASLSVQ
;
A
#
# COMPACT_ATOMS: atom_id res chain seq x y z
N MET A 1 18.49 11.73 -1.07
CA MET A 1 18.75 10.55 -1.93
C MET A 1 20.22 10.29 -2.15
N GLU A 2 21.07 11.28 -2.48
CA GLU A 2 22.50 11.06 -2.75
C GLU A 2 23.22 10.24 -1.65
N ALA A 3 22.97 10.56 -0.38
CA ALA A 3 23.56 9.87 0.77
C ALA A 3 23.24 8.37 0.85
N TYR A 4 22.17 7.91 0.20
CA TYR A 4 21.73 6.51 0.25
C TYR A 4 22.05 5.73 -1.03
N ARG A 5 22.56 6.37 -2.09
CA ARG A 5 22.75 5.70 -3.39
C ARG A 5 23.68 4.48 -3.28
N GLU A 6 24.86 4.66 -2.69
CA GLU A 6 25.86 3.60 -2.57
C GLU A 6 25.35 2.41 -1.74
N VAL A 7 24.66 2.69 -0.63
CA VAL A 7 24.13 1.63 0.24
C VAL A 7 22.93 0.92 -0.39
N ILE A 8 22.08 1.62 -1.15
CA ILE A 8 20.99 1.00 -1.92
C ILE A 8 21.58 0.04 -2.96
N GLU A 9 22.57 0.49 -3.75
CA GLU A 9 23.22 -0.36 -4.77
C GLU A 9 23.88 -1.59 -4.14
N ARG A 10 24.54 -1.43 -2.99
CA ARG A 10 25.16 -2.54 -2.25
C ARG A 10 24.12 -3.53 -1.72
N ILE A 11 23.05 -3.05 -1.09
CA ILE A 11 21.96 -3.90 -0.56
C ILE A 11 21.27 -4.63 -1.72
N GLU A 12 20.98 -3.93 -2.82
CA GLU A 12 20.34 -4.53 -3.99
C GLU A 12 21.19 -5.66 -4.58
N ALA A 13 22.50 -5.42 -4.77
CA ALA A 13 23.42 -6.43 -5.27
C ALA A 13 23.45 -7.67 -4.37
N LEU A 14 23.56 -7.45 -3.05
CA LEU A 14 23.56 -8.54 -2.07
C LEU A 14 22.22 -9.30 -2.09
N ALA A 15 21.09 -8.60 -2.14
CA ALA A 15 19.78 -9.22 -2.23
C ALA A 15 19.66 -10.15 -3.45
N ARG A 16 20.16 -9.71 -4.61
CA ARG A 16 20.19 -10.55 -5.82
C ARG A 16 21.14 -11.74 -5.69
N GLU A 17 22.32 -11.56 -5.09
CA GLU A 17 23.26 -12.65 -4.81
C GLU A 17 22.66 -13.73 -3.89
N ARG A 18 21.86 -13.30 -2.90
CA ARG A 18 21.10 -14.17 -1.99
C ARG A 18 19.88 -14.82 -2.64
N GLY A 19 19.62 -14.58 -3.92
CA GLY A 19 18.58 -15.22 -4.71
C GLY A 19 17.21 -14.54 -4.67
N LEU A 20 17.12 -13.33 -4.11
CA LEU A 20 15.86 -12.58 -4.13
C LEU A 20 15.55 -12.09 -5.55
N SER A 21 14.26 -12.06 -5.88
CA SER A 21 13.74 -11.60 -7.16
C SER A 21 12.65 -10.58 -6.94
N PHE A 22 12.88 -9.37 -7.42
CA PHE A 22 11.97 -8.23 -7.29
C PHE A 22 12.00 -7.36 -8.55
N ASP A 23 11.02 -6.45 -8.66
CA ASP A 23 11.00 -5.40 -9.68
C ASP A 23 11.91 -4.23 -9.24
N PRO A 24 12.36 -3.34 -10.15
CA PRO A 24 13.16 -2.18 -9.76
C PRO A 24 12.45 -1.35 -8.69
N VAL A 25 13.21 -0.85 -7.71
CA VAL A 25 12.70 -0.07 -6.60
C VAL A 25 13.10 1.40 -6.76
N TYR A 26 12.12 2.28 -6.75
CA TYR A 26 12.30 3.73 -6.73
C TYR A 26 12.14 4.24 -5.30
N PHE A 27 13.25 4.61 -4.67
CA PHE A 27 13.27 5.21 -3.34
C PHE A 27 13.08 6.73 -3.41
N ARG A 28 12.21 7.27 -2.56
CA ARG A 28 12.01 8.70 -2.37
C ARG A 28 12.10 9.05 -0.88
N VAL A 29 12.84 10.10 -0.55
CA VAL A 29 12.79 10.69 0.80
C VAL A 29 11.62 11.66 0.87
N THR A 30 10.79 11.50 1.89
CA THR A 30 9.60 12.33 2.16
C THR A 30 9.61 12.82 3.60
N ASP A 31 8.91 13.93 3.85
CA ASP A 31 8.60 14.35 5.21
C ASP A 31 7.44 13.52 5.81
N SER A 32 7.13 13.76 7.09
CA SER A 32 6.07 13.04 7.81
C SER A 32 4.67 13.34 7.27
N ASP A 33 4.43 14.52 6.72
CA ASP A 33 3.12 14.91 6.20
C ASP A 33 2.86 14.22 4.85
N GLN A 34 3.86 14.22 3.96
CA GLN A 34 3.83 13.55 2.67
C GLN A 34 3.62 12.04 2.82
N ILE A 35 4.32 11.38 3.76
CA ILE A 35 4.12 9.95 3.96
C ILE A 35 2.74 9.65 4.57
N ALA A 36 2.24 10.52 5.45
CA ALA A 36 0.91 10.38 6.03
C ALA A 36 -0.20 10.58 4.99
N GLU A 37 -0.04 11.52 4.05
CA GLU A 37 -0.93 11.72 2.92
C GLU A 37 -1.07 10.43 2.09
N VAL A 38 0.06 9.87 1.65
CA VAL A 38 0.05 8.62 0.86
C VAL A 38 -0.51 7.45 1.67
N ALA A 39 -0.13 7.32 2.95
CA ALA A 39 -0.58 6.22 3.81
C ALA A 39 -2.09 6.28 4.09
N SER A 40 -2.64 7.47 4.34
CA SER A 40 -4.06 7.67 4.62
C SER A 40 -4.96 7.35 3.42
N MET A 41 -4.53 7.70 2.21
CA MET A 41 -5.24 7.36 0.99
C MET A 41 -4.97 5.92 0.55
N GLY A 42 -3.82 5.36 0.92
CA GLY A 42 -3.31 4.05 0.52
C GLY A 42 -2.74 4.01 -0.90
N LEU A 43 -3.21 4.88 -1.80
CA LEU A 43 -2.73 5.06 -3.16
C LEU A 43 -2.61 6.55 -3.49
N PRO A 44 -1.49 7.01 -4.08
CA PRO A 44 -1.39 8.30 -4.73
C PRO A 44 -2.54 8.53 -5.73
N ASN A 45 -3.04 9.77 -5.81
CA ASN A 45 -4.09 10.20 -6.75
C ASN A 45 -5.43 9.44 -6.67
N ARG A 46 -5.69 8.75 -5.55
CA ARG A 46 -6.98 8.10 -5.28
C ARG A 46 -8.12 9.12 -5.22
N PHE A 47 -9.35 8.66 -5.43
CA PHE A 47 -10.52 9.54 -5.35
C PHE A 47 -10.64 10.22 -3.97
N VAL A 48 -11.10 11.47 -3.98
CA VAL A 48 -11.25 12.27 -2.76
C VAL A 48 -12.56 11.89 -2.08
N HIS A 49 -12.49 11.63 -0.78
CA HIS A 49 -13.65 11.31 0.05
C HIS A 49 -13.36 11.71 1.50
N TRP A 50 -14.38 12.13 2.24
CA TRP A 50 -14.20 12.61 3.62
C TRP A 50 -13.62 11.54 4.56
N TYR A 51 -13.91 10.26 4.28
CA TYR A 51 -13.34 9.11 4.98
C TYR A 51 -11.79 9.14 5.00
N TRP A 52 -11.14 9.47 3.87
CA TRP A 52 -9.67 9.56 3.79
C TRP A 52 -9.14 10.73 4.64
N GLY A 53 -9.87 11.85 4.68
CA GLY A 53 -9.52 12.99 5.53
C GLY A 53 -9.59 12.66 7.02
N GLY A 54 -10.56 11.85 7.42
CA GLY A 54 -10.65 11.29 8.78
C GLY A 54 -9.45 10.41 9.11
N ALA A 55 -9.12 9.47 8.22
CA ALA A 55 -7.97 8.58 8.37
C ALA A 55 -6.64 9.36 8.44
N TYR A 56 -6.47 10.39 7.60
CA TYR A 56 -5.32 11.28 7.65
C TYR A 56 -5.21 11.98 9.00
N LYS A 57 -6.31 12.55 9.50
CA LYS A 57 -6.33 13.25 10.78
C LYS A 57 -5.98 12.34 11.95
N GLU A 58 -6.50 11.11 11.93
CA GLU A 58 -6.16 10.08 12.92
C GLU A 58 -4.66 9.75 12.88
N LEU A 59 -4.12 9.44 11.70
CA LEU A 59 -2.73 9.07 11.51
C LEU A 59 -1.76 10.18 11.97
N VAL A 60 -1.98 11.42 11.54
CA VAL A 60 -1.16 12.57 11.97
C VAL A 60 -1.26 12.78 13.47
N THR A 61 -2.44 12.58 14.07
CA THR A 61 -2.61 12.70 15.52
C THR A 61 -1.83 11.63 16.28
N GLN A 62 -1.82 10.39 15.79
CA GLN A 62 -1.05 9.30 16.39
C GLN A 62 0.45 9.56 16.30
N GLN A 63 0.93 10.05 15.15
CA GLN A 63 2.34 10.43 14.96
C GLN A 63 2.76 11.60 15.85
N ALA A 64 1.95 12.66 15.92
CA ALA A 64 2.22 13.82 16.75
C ALA A 64 2.25 13.50 18.26
N LYS A 65 1.55 12.43 18.66
CA LYS A 65 1.54 11.92 20.04
C LYS A 65 2.57 10.81 20.28
N GLU A 66 3.43 10.53 19.30
CA GLU A 66 4.44 9.47 19.36
C GLU A 66 3.87 8.07 19.69
N VAL A 67 2.58 7.87 19.41
CA VAL A 67 1.90 6.57 19.62
C VAL A 67 2.33 5.57 18.56
N PHE A 68 2.58 6.07 17.35
CA PHE A 68 2.95 5.28 16.19
C PHE A 68 3.80 6.12 15.24
N SER A 69 4.75 5.49 14.54
CA SER A 69 5.52 6.11 13.47
C SER A 69 5.56 5.17 12.28
N ILE A 70 5.25 5.69 11.10
CA ILE A 70 5.51 4.98 9.85
C ILE A 70 7.02 5.02 9.65
N LEU A 71 7.70 3.88 9.70
CA LEU A 71 9.12 3.82 9.35
C LEU A 71 9.30 3.72 7.84
N GLU A 72 8.38 3.00 7.19
CA GLU A 72 8.42 2.68 5.78
C GLU A 72 7.03 2.66 5.17
N LEU A 73 6.97 2.99 3.89
CA LEU A 73 5.80 2.79 3.07
C LEU A 73 6.28 2.30 1.70
N VAL A 74 5.77 1.17 1.26
CA VAL A 74 6.12 0.59 -0.04
C VAL A 74 4.86 0.26 -0.83
N LEU A 75 4.83 0.68 -2.09
CA LEU A 75 3.73 0.44 -3.02
C LEU A 75 4.14 -0.62 -4.04
N ASN A 76 3.29 -1.65 -4.19
CA ASN A 76 3.52 -2.71 -5.15
C ASN A 76 3.12 -2.28 -6.57
N THR A 77 4.01 -1.51 -7.20
CA THR A 77 3.90 -1.12 -8.60
C THR A 77 5.10 -1.59 -9.39
N THR A 78 5.09 -1.37 -10.70
CA THR A 78 6.25 -1.61 -11.58
C THR A 78 6.68 -0.28 -12.23
N PRO A 79 7.79 0.36 -11.78
CA PRO A 79 8.67 -0.02 -10.67
C PRO A 79 7.99 0.12 -9.30
N SER A 80 8.49 -0.57 -8.28
CA SER A 80 7.96 -0.45 -6.92
C SER A 80 8.39 0.88 -6.30
N HIS A 81 7.51 1.57 -5.59
CA HIS A 81 7.82 2.86 -4.98
C HIS A 81 7.98 2.69 -3.48
N ALA A 82 9.10 3.14 -2.92
CA ALA A 82 9.38 3.09 -1.49
C ALA A 82 9.67 4.48 -0.95
N PHE A 83 9.09 4.80 0.21
CA PHE A 83 9.20 6.10 0.86
C PHE A 83 10.00 5.99 2.15
N LEU A 84 11.08 6.76 2.21
CA LEU A 84 11.95 6.91 3.39
C LEU A 84 11.61 8.21 4.10
N ARG A 85 11.67 8.23 5.43
CA ARG A 85 11.45 9.48 6.17
C ARG A 85 12.72 10.31 6.29
N SER A 86 12.59 11.60 6.09
CA SER A 86 13.68 12.58 6.26
C SER A 86 14.12 12.74 7.71
N THR A 87 13.25 12.46 8.67
CA THR A 87 13.51 12.55 10.11
C THR A 87 14.23 11.33 10.69
N ASN A 88 14.24 10.22 9.95
CA ASN A 88 14.95 9.01 10.38
C ASN A 88 16.46 9.24 10.36
N SER A 89 17.17 8.62 11.30
CA SER A 89 18.63 8.56 11.26
C SER A 89 19.12 7.83 10.03
N TYR A 90 20.40 8.03 9.67
CA TYR A 90 21.00 7.34 8.53
C TYR A 90 20.85 5.81 8.64
N LEU A 91 21.16 5.25 9.82
CA LEU A 91 21.06 3.81 10.05
C LEU A 91 19.62 3.30 10.04
N GLN A 92 18.65 4.07 10.56
CA GLN A 92 17.23 3.72 10.45
C GLN A 92 16.77 3.62 9.00
N ASN A 93 17.19 4.55 8.14
CA ASN A 93 16.86 4.47 6.72
C ASN A 93 17.62 3.32 6.01
N VAL A 94 18.83 2.98 6.42
CA VAL A 94 19.54 1.78 5.91
C VAL A 94 18.78 0.50 6.26
N LEU A 95 18.22 0.43 7.47
CA LEU A 95 17.37 -0.68 7.92
C LEU A 95 16.10 -0.79 7.06
N VAL A 96 15.38 0.32 6.90
CA VAL A 96 14.19 0.39 6.03
C VAL A 96 14.52 0.00 4.58
N ILE A 97 15.65 0.43 4.03
CA ILE A 97 16.06 0.05 2.67
C ILE A 97 16.20 -1.47 2.54
N ALA A 98 16.86 -2.13 3.50
CA ALA A 98 17.01 -3.58 3.51
C ALA A 98 15.65 -4.29 3.66
N HIS A 99 14.79 -3.81 4.55
CA HIS A 99 13.43 -4.34 4.76
C HIS A 99 12.56 -4.22 3.49
N VAL A 100 12.63 -3.08 2.80
CA VAL A 100 11.93 -2.86 1.52
C VAL A 100 12.30 -3.92 0.48
N PHE A 101 13.55 -4.38 0.40
CA PHE A 101 13.93 -5.46 -0.51
C PHE A 101 13.25 -6.80 -0.18
N GLY A 102 13.01 -7.05 1.10
CA GLY A 102 12.19 -8.17 1.53
C GLY A 102 10.73 -8.02 1.08
N HIS A 103 10.13 -6.84 1.26
CA HIS A 103 8.78 -6.57 0.76
C HIS A 103 8.66 -6.75 -0.76
N VAL A 104 9.55 -6.15 -1.55
CA VAL A 104 9.41 -6.22 -3.02
C VAL A 104 9.67 -7.61 -3.57
N ASP A 105 10.46 -8.43 -2.87
CA ASP A 105 10.59 -9.86 -3.15
C ASP A 105 9.28 -10.61 -2.82
N PHE A 106 8.72 -10.39 -1.63
CA PHE A 106 7.43 -10.95 -1.24
C PHE A 106 6.34 -10.59 -2.25
N PHE A 107 6.31 -9.33 -2.69
CA PHE A 107 5.31 -8.82 -3.60
C PHE A 107 5.33 -9.56 -4.94
N LYS A 108 6.51 -9.88 -5.44
CA LYS A 108 6.67 -10.58 -6.72
C LYS A 108 6.39 -12.07 -6.62
N ASN A 109 6.76 -12.70 -5.50
CA ASN A 109 6.83 -14.16 -5.41
C ASN A 109 5.69 -14.79 -4.61
N ASN A 110 5.05 -14.06 -3.68
CA ASN A 110 3.98 -14.61 -2.87
C ASN A 110 2.79 -15.06 -3.73
N HIS A 111 2.28 -16.26 -3.46
CA HIS A 111 1.24 -16.90 -4.27
C HIS A 111 -0.05 -16.06 -4.44
N TRP A 112 -0.44 -15.32 -3.41
CA TRP A 112 -1.63 -14.47 -3.42
C TRP A 112 -1.29 -13.07 -3.90
N TYR A 113 -0.24 -12.48 -3.35
CA TYR A 113 0.10 -11.10 -3.60
C TYR A 113 0.65 -10.84 -5.01
N ARG A 114 1.32 -11.82 -5.63
CA ARG A 114 1.83 -11.70 -7.02
C ARG A 114 0.76 -11.38 -8.06
N LYS A 115 -0.52 -11.57 -7.71
CA LYS A 115 -1.68 -11.34 -8.56
C LYS A 115 -2.28 -9.95 -8.37
N SER A 116 -1.83 -9.19 -7.38
CA SER A 116 -2.30 -7.82 -7.18
C SER A 116 -1.98 -6.99 -8.41
N ASP A 117 -2.86 -6.05 -8.71
CA ASP A 117 -2.66 -5.15 -9.83
C ASP A 117 -1.48 -4.19 -9.59
N LYS A 118 -0.41 -4.36 -10.36
CA LYS A 118 0.78 -3.49 -10.30
C LYS A 118 0.56 -2.13 -10.97
N ASN A 119 -0.55 -1.97 -11.69
CA ASN A 119 -0.96 -0.74 -12.35
C ASN A 119 -2.00 0.04 -11.54
N MET A 120 -2.27 -0.36 -10.29
CA MET A 120 -3.33 0.20 -9.47
C MET A 120 -3.21 1.72 -9.26
N LEU A 121 -2.02 2.32 -9.36
CA LEU A 121 -1.86 3.78 -9.36
C LEU A 121 -2.60 4.46 -10.53
N ASN A 122 -2.47 3.91 -11.73
CA ASN A 122 -3.15 4.43 -12.92
C ASN A 122 -4.64 4.15 -12.86
N HIS A 123 -5.04 3.00 -12.31
CA HIS A 123 -6.46 2.68 -12.08
C HIS A 123 -7.09 3.63 -11.06
N ALA A 124 -6.45 3.88 -9.91
CA ALA A 124 -6.92 4.82 -8.90
C ALA A 124 -7.08 6.24 -9.46
N GLU A 125 -6.16 6.69 -10.31
CA GLU A 125 -6.32 7.97 -11.00
C GLU A 125 -7.51 7.98 -11.97
N LEU A 126 -7.70 6.91 -12.74
CA LEU A 126 -8.85 6.74 -13.63
C LEU A 126 -10.17 6.70 -12.83
N HIS A 127 -10.19 6.01 -11.69
CA HIS A 127 -11.33 5.95 -10.78
C HIS A 127 -11.66 7.34 -10.25
N ALA A 128 -10.66 8.10 -9.80
CA ALA A 128 -10.83 9.47 -9.33
C ALA A 128 -11.41 10.39 -10.41
N ARG A 129 -10.95 10.26 -11.67
CA ARG A 129 -11.50 11.01 -12.81
C ARG A 129 -12.95 10.59 -13.11
N THR A 130 -13.24 9.30 -13.02
CA THR A 130 -14.58 8.76 -13.28
C THR A 130 -15.59 9.19 -12.22
N ILE A 131 -15.20 9.16 -10.95
CA ILE A 131 -16.03 9.64 -9.84
C ILE A 131 -16.34 11.13 -10.02
N ARG A 132 -15.34 11.97 -10.28
CA ARG A 132 -15.56 13.40 -10.57
C ARG A 132 -16.52 13.63 -11.74
N LYS A 133 -16.37 12.85 -12.82
CA LYS A 133 -17.30 12.90 -13.95
C LYS A 133 -18.75 12.58 -13.53
N TYR A 134 -18.94 11.62 -12.64
CA TYR A 134 -20.28 11.30 -12.14
C TYR A 134 -20.83 12.34 -11.17
N GLU A 135 -19.98 12.97 -10.37
CA GLU A 135 -20.36 14.13 -9.55
C GLU A 135 -20.84 15.29 -10.43
N ASP A 136 -20.17 15.56 -11.56
CA ASP A 136 -20.57 16.60 -12.52
C ASP A 136 -21.90 16.28 -13.22
N LEU A 137 -22.16 15.01 -13.54
CA LEU A 137 -23.34 14.57 -14.28
C LEU A 137 -24.59 14.40 -13.40
N TYR A 138 -24.43 13.84 -12.20
CA TYR A 138 -25.54 13.42 -11.34
C TYR A 138 -25.66 14.24 -10.05
N GLY A 139 -24.67 15.08 -9.77
CA GLY A 139 -24.59 15.89 -8.56
C GLY A 139 -23.97 15.13 -7.39
N ARG A 140 -23.14 15.83 -6.61
CA ARG A 140 -22.48 15.30 -5.42
C ARG A 140 -23.47 14.73 -4.39
N ASP A 141 -24.63 15.37 -4.23
CA ASP A 141 -25.69 14.94 -3.30
C ASP A 141 -26.24 13.53 -3.58
N LYS A 142 -26.05 13.01 -4.80
CA LYS A 142 -26.39 11.63 -5.15
C LYS A 142 -25.18 10.69 -5.08
N VAL A 143 -24.03 11.15 -5.56
CA VAL A 143 -22.82 10.32 -5.66
C VAL A 143 -22.21 10.04 -4.29
N GLU A 144 -22.14 11.03 -3.41
CA GLU A 144 -21.48 10.90 -2.10
C GLU A 144 -22.21 9.90 -1.18
N PRO A 145 -23.55 9.95 -1.00
CA PRO A 145 -24.25 8.94 -0.19
C PRO A 145 -24.14 7.51 -0.76
N LEU A 146 -24.07 7.38 -2.09
CA LEU A 146 -23.83 6.08 -2.71
C LEU A 146 -22.41 5.59 -2.43
N LEU A 147 -21.39 6.46 -2.58
CA LEU A 147 -20.01 6.13 -2.22
C LEU A 147 -19.87 5.75 -0.75
N ASP A 148 -20.53 6.45 0.17
CA ASP A 148 -20.58 6.10 1.60
C ASP A 148 -21.12 4.69 1.82
N ALA A 149 -22.24 4.35 1.16
CA ALA A 149 -22.85 3.04 1.25
C ALA A 149 -21.94 1.95 0.66
N LEU A 150 -21.32 2.21 -0.49
CA LEU A 150 -20.40 1.29 -1.15
C LEU A 150 -19.13 1.05 -0.33
N LEU A 151 -18.54 2.10 0.24
CA LEU A 151 -17.38 2.01 1.13
C LEU A 151 -17.68 1.21 2.40
N THR A 152 -18.91 1.30 2.92
CA THR A 152 -19.35 0.51 4.08
C THR A 152 -19.34 -0.98 3.79
N VAL A 153 -19.72 -1.39 2.56
CA VAL A 153 -19.74 -2.81 2.16
C VAL A 153 -18.46 -3.28 1.48
N ALA A 154 -17.52 -2.37 1.21
CA ALA A 154 -16.25 -2.66 0.55
C ALA A 154 -15.42 -3.73 1.28
N SER A 155 -15.46 -3.73 2.62
CA SER A 155 -14.76 -4.71 3.46
C SER A 155 -15.27 -6.16 3.30
N THR A 156 -16.39 -6.37 2.60
CA THR A 156 -16.96 -7.71 2.39
C THR A 156 -16.30 -8.48 1.25
N VAL A 157 -15.37 -7.86 0.50
CA VAL A 157 -14.58 -8.56 -0.51
C VAL A 157 -13.79 -9.73 0.08
N ASN A 158 -13.45 -10.69 -0.78
CA ASN A 158 -12.47 -11.72 -0.45
C ASN A 158 -11.66 -12.03 -1.71
N ALA A 159 -10.48 -11.43 -1.81
CA ALA A 159 -9.57 -11.61 -2.93
C ALA A 159 -8.91 -12.99 -2.94
N PHE A 160 -8.96 -13.74 -1.82
CA PHE A 160 -8.43 -15.10 -1.74
C PHE A 160 -9.44 -16.15 -2.21
N GLU A 161 -10.73 -15.80 -2.30
CA GLU A 161 -11.76 -16.72 -2.76
C GLU A 161 -11.66 -16.96 -4.26
N ARG A 162 -11.54 -18.24 -4.64
CA ARG A 162 -11.38 -18.65 -6.05
C ARG A 162 -12.68 -19.10 -6.68
N SER A 163 -13.63 -19.57 -5.88
CA SER A 163 -14.92 -20.03 -6.38
C SER A 163 -15.79 -18.82 -6.75
N PRO A 164 -16.19 -18.67 -8.02
CA PRO A 164 -17.11 -17.59 -8.40
C PRO A 164 -18.44 -17.66 -7.63
N ALA A 165 -18.90 -18.88 -7.32
CA ALA A 165 -20.10 -19.09 -6.53
C ALA A 165 -19.97 -18.58 -5.10
N GLU A 166 -18.81 -18.79 -4.46
CA GLU A 166 -18.55 -18.29 -3.10
C GLU A 166 -18.30 -16.78 -3.08
N ARG A 167 -17.61 -16.21 -4.08
CA ARG A 167 -17.46 -14.74 -4.22
C ARG A 167 -18.83 -14.06 -4.30
N ARG A 168 -19.75 -14.61 -5.09
CA ARG A 168 -21.13 -14.08 -5.24
C ARG A 168 -21.96 -14.10 -3.96
N LYS A 169 -21.57 -14.86 -2.93
CA LYS A 169 -22.24 -14.83 -1.61
C LYS A 169 -21.83 -13.61 -0.78
N ARG A 170 -20.71 -12.97 -1.09
CA ARG A 170 -20.25 -11.76 -0.42
C ARG A 170 -21.11 -10.58 -0.84
N LEU A 171 -21.38 -9.68 0.11
CA LEU A 171 -22.38 -8.62 -0.04
C LEU A 171 -22.12 -7.74 -1.26
N ILE A 172 -20.88 -7.27 -1.46
CA ILE A 172 -20.56 -6.38 -2.59
C ILE A 172 -20.82 -7.03 -3.96
N TYR A 173 -20.48 -8.30 -4.16
CA TYR A 173 -20.75 -9.02 -5.41
C TYR A 173 -22.23 -9.36 -5.56
N HIS A 174 -22.91 -9.64 -4.45
CA HIS A 174 -24.35 -9.86 -4.46
C HIS A 174 -25.10 -8.59 -4.90
N LEU A 175 -24.70 -7.44 -4.39
CA LEU A 175 -25.25 -6.15 -4.78
C LEU A 175 -24.99 -5.85 -6.26
N GLU A 176 -23.76 -6.07 -6.74
CA GLU A 176 -23.41 -5.90 -8.16
C GLU A 176 -24.35 -6.68 -9.11
N ASP A 177 -24.68 -7.91 -8.74
CA ASP A 177 -25.48 -8.84 -9.55
C ASP A 177 -27.00 -8.62 -9.40
N LYS A 178 -27.47 -8.24 -8.22
CA LYS A 178 -28.91 -8.26 -7.88
C LYS A 178 -29.53 -6.90 -7.59
N ALA A 179 -28.74 -5.91 -7.15
CA ALA A 179 -29.32 -4.62 -6.79
C ALA A 179 -29.79 -3.88 -8.04
N PRO A 180 -30.99 -3.25 -7.99
CA PRO A 180 -31.54 -2.48 -9.11
C PRO A 180 -30.80 -1.14 -9.21
N MET A 181 -29.59 -1.18 -9.74
CA MET A 181 -28.71 -0.02 -9.94
C MET A 181 -28.72 0.43 -11.41
N GLU A 182 -28.70 1.75 -11.59
CA GLU A 182 -28.37 2.38 -12.86
C GLU A 182 -26.93 2.02 -13.29
N GLU A 183 -26.61 2.21 -14.57
CA GLU A 183 -25.31 1.82 -15.12
C GLU A 183 -24.13 2.52 -14.41
N TRP A 184 -24.27 3.81 -14.12
CA TRP A 184 -23.24 4.60 -13.44
C TRP A 184 -23.06 4.20 -11.96
N GLU A 185 -24.14 3.84 -11.27
CA GLU A 185 -24.10 3.36 -9.89
C GLU A 185 -23.39 2.01 -9.81
N ARG A 186 -23.69 1.10 -10.76
CA ARG A 186 -22.99 -0.18 -10.88
C ARG A 186 -21.50 0.00 -11.17
N HIS A 187 -21.16 0.98 -12.01
CA HIS A 187 -19.75 1.29 -12.28
C HIS A 187 -19.02 1.85 -11.06
N LEU A 188 -19.66 2.70 -10.24
CA LEU A 188 -19.10 3.14 -8.96
C LEU A 188 -18.87 1.96 -8.00
N LEU A 189 -19.80 1.01 -7.93
CA LEU A 189 -19.62 -0.20 -7.15
C LEU A 189 -18.39 -0.98 -7.62
N GLN A 190 -18.22 -1.15 -8.93
CA GLN A 190 -17.07 -1.85 -9.51
C GLN A 190 -15.74 -1.18 -9.15
N ILE A 191 -15.67 0.15 -9.25
CA ILE A 191 -14.51 0.94 -8.82
C ILE A 191 -14.15 0.65 -7.35
N VAL A 192 -15.14 0.77 -6.45
CA VAL A 192 -14.93 0.55 -5.01
C VAL A 192 -14.53 -0.90 -4.75
N ARG A 193 -15.13 -1.87 -5.45
CA ARG A 193 -14.81 -3.29 -5.34
C ARG A 193 -13.38 -3.59 -5.78
N GLU A 194 -12.95 -3.06 -6.92
CA GLU A 194 -11.61 -3.28 -7.47
C GLU A 194 -10.52 -2.76 -6.54
N GLU A 195 -10.69 -1.55 -6.01
CA GLU A 195 -9.78 -1.02 -4.99
C GLU A 195 -9.81 -1.83 -3.69
N ALA A 196 -11.00 -2.24 -3.24
CA ALA A 196 -11.13 -3.06 -2.03
C ALA A 196 -10.45 -4.43 -2.19
N GLU A 197 -10.57 -5.08 -3.34
CA GLU A 197 -9.87 -6.33 -3.65
C GLU A 197 -8.35 -6.17 -3.63
N TYR A 198 -7.84 -5.04 -4.13
CA TYR A 198 -6.42 -4.70 -4.06
C TYR A 198 -5.93 -4.59 -2.61
N PHE A 199 -6.65 -3.84 -1.76
CA PHE A 199 -6.28 -3.68 -0.35
C PHE A 199 -6.51 -4.93 0.50
N ASP A 200 -7.50 -5.76 0.19
CA ASP A 200 -7.77 -7.02 0.89
C ASP A 200 -6.59 -8.00 0.75
N LEU A 201 -5.92 -8.02 -0.41
CA LEU A 201 -4.67 -8.79 -0.58
C LEU A 201 -3.59 -8.30 0.38
N ILE A 202 -3.35 -6.99 0.43
CA ILE A 202 -2.35 -6.34 1.31
C ILE A 202 -2.62 -6.69 2.77
N GLN A 203 -3.83 -6.45 3.24
CA GLN A 203 -4.21 -6.63 4.63
C GLN A 203 -4.11 -8.10 5.06
N ARG A 204 -4.55 -9.04 4.21
CA ARG A 204 -4.49 -10.48 4.54
C ARG A 204 -3.08 -11.05 4.53
N THR A 205 -2.18 -10.52 3.71
CA THR A 205 -0.78 -10.98 3.70
C THR A 205 0.12 -10.20 4.64
N HIS A 206 -0.37 -9.15 5.30
CA HIS A 206 0.45 -8.23 6.10
C HIS A 206 1.40 -8.94 7.07
N VAL A 207 0.88 -9.83 7.93
CA VAL A 207 1.70 -10.51 8.95
C VAL A 207 2.86 -11.31 8.34
N ILE A 208 2.61 -12.06 7.26
CA ILE A 208 3.65 -12.86 6.62
C ILE A 208 4.58 -12.00 5.75
N ASN A 209 4.07 -10.90 5.19
CA ASN A 209 4.87 -9.91 4.47
C ASN A 209 5.88 -9.25 5.40
N GLU A 210 5.45 -8.73 6.56
CA GLU A 210 6.34 -8.16 7.57
C GLU A 210 7.35 -9.20 8.08
N GLY A 211 6.89 -10.43 8.37
CA GLY A 211 7.78 -11.50 8.81
C GLY A 211 8.87 -11.87 7.79
N TRP A 212 8.53 -11.90 6.50
CA TRP A 212 9.50 -12.13 5.44
C TRP A 212 10.46 -10.95 5.28
N ALA A 213 9.94 -9.73 5.34
CA ALA A 213 10.75 -8.53 5.19
C ALA A 213 11.77 -8.38 6.33
N THR A 214 11.37 -8.61 7.58
CA THR A 214 12.28 -8.62 8.74
C THR A 214 13.33 -9.73 8.65
N PHE A 215 12.96 -10.91 8.15
CA PHE A 215 13.92 -12.01 7.94
C PHE A 215 14.99 -11.62 6.91
N VAL A 216 14.56 -11.10 5.76
CA VAL A 216 15.47 -10.63 4.69
C VAL A 216 16.34 -9.48 5.19
N GLU A 217 15.75 -8.49 5.87
CA GLU A 217 16.46 -7.37 6.47
C GLU A 217 17.63 -7.85 7.34
N ALA A 218 17.36 -8.76 8.27
CA ALA A 218 18.37 -9.29 9.17
C ALA A 218 19.50 -10.05 8.44
N GLU A 219 19.16 -10.81 7.40
CA GLU A 219 20.15 -11.52 6.58
C GLU A 219 21.02 -10.56 5.76
N LEU A 220 20.44 -9.51 5.17
CA LEU A 220 21.19 -8.52 4.38
C LEU A 220 22.08 -7.64 5.26
N LEU A 221 21.56 -7.16 6.39
CA LEU A 221 22.29 -6.25 7.27
C LEU A 221 23.45 -6.93 8.01
N ARG A 222 23.45 -8.27 8.14
CA ARG A 222 24.57 -9.03 8.73
C ARG A 222 25.90 -8.78 7.99
N ASP A 223 25.85 -8.60 6.67
CA ASP A 223 27.05 -8.41 5.83
C ASP A 223 27.40 -6.92 5.64
N ILE A 224 26.54 -6.02 6.11
CA ILE A 224 26.66 -4.57 5.90
C ILE A 224 27.09 -3.87 7.17
N LEU A 225 26.50 -4.24 8.31
CA LEU A 225 26.71 -3.60 9.60
C LEU A 225 27.63 -4.43 10.47
N ASP A 226 28.60 -3.77 11.12
CA ASP A 226 29.38 -4.40 12.17
C ASP A 226 28.60 -4.51 13.50
N THR A 227 29.13 -5.25 14.47
CA THR A 227 28.46 -5.45 15.77
C THR A 227 28.19 -4.13 16.51
N LYS A 228 29.04 -3.11 16.34
CA LYS A 228 28.86 -1.81 17.00
C LYS A 228 27.74 -1.01 16.33
N SER A 229 27.66 -1.02 15.00
CA SER A 229 26.55 -0.43 14.24
C SER A 229 25.22 -1.08 14.62
N TRP A 230 25.18 -2.41 14.72
CA TRP A 230 24.00 -3.15 15.20
C TRP A 230 23.58 -2.74 16.61
N ALA A 231 24.53 -2.65 17.54
CA ALA A 231 24.24 -2.22 18.91
C ALA A 231 23.70 -0.78 18.97
N SER A 232 24.17 0.12 18.09
CA SER A 232 23.69 1.51 18.05
C SER A 232 22.24 1.65 17.55
N LEU A 233 21.78 0.74 16.70
CA LEU A 233 20.40 0.68 16.23
C LEU A 233 19.42 0.23 17.32
N SER A 234 19.89 -0.58 18.27
CA SER A 234 19.04 -1.20 19.31
C SER A 234 18.70 -0.27 20.49
N VAL A 235 19.25 0.94 20.51
CA VAL A 235 19.25 1.86 21.67
C VAL A 235 18.55 3.19 21.35
N GLN A 236 18.01 3.35 20.13
CA GLN A 236 17.24 4.52 19.68
C GLN A 236 15.81 4.14 19.34
#